data_AF-A0A6A4ZPQ8-F1
#
_entry.id   AF-A0A6A4ZPQ8-F1
#
_cell.length_a   1.000
_cell.length_b   1.000
_cell.length_c   1.000
_cell.angle_alpha   90.00
_cell.angle_beta   90.00
_cell.angle_gamma   90.00
#
_symmetry.space_group_name_H-M   'P 1'
#
loop_
_entity.id
_entity.type
_entity.pdbx_description
1 polymer ?
#
loop_
_entity_poly.entity_id
_entity_poly.type
_entity_poly.pdbx_seq_one_letter_code
_entity_poly.pdbx_strand_id
1 'polypeptide(L)'
;MASQAANPNSTSANNNGTATETITAGNLTVKIFVDANPDQAVLDSMKIYYTFFVVAFVLFDVVQRRLKSHFACRAVHADTSCPTAAKSYGIFGWIPAVWRTTDDDLVTHCGLDALCFLRLLRLGRNISMGSMAISCVLIPVYATALNPLTDESTDWITRMAMANMNVALDPNRLWASAAAGVAITFWTMFLLLQEWKVYLVRRHAFLGQNTLQQHTVVVNDLPANLCTPDLLDTYLHALFPHQVQAIH
;
A
#
# COMPACT_ATOMS: atom_id res chain seq x y z
N MET A 1 61.45 28.99 10.65
CA MET A 1 60.14 29.56 10.25
C MET A 1 59.33 28.44 9.59
N ALA A 2 58.57 27.67 10.37
CA ALA A 2 57.63 26.69 9.84
C ALA A 2 56.23 27.27 10.06
N SER A 3 55.61 27.73 8.97
CA SER A 3 54.28 28.30 8.93
C SER A 3 53.25 27.23 9.32
N GLN A 4 52.53 27.48 10.41
CA GLN A 4 51.42 26.68 10.90
C GLN A 4 50.28 26.77 9.87
N ALA A 5 50.03 25.68 9.13
CA ALA A 5 48.88 25.59 8.24
C ALA A 5 47.60 25.59 9.09
N ALA A 6 46.86 26.71 9.03
CA ALA A 6 45.57 26.86 9.67
C ALA A 6 44.59 25.84 9.07
N ASN A 7 44.03 24.98 9.91
CA ASN A 7 42.93 24.10 9.56
C ASN A 7 41.68 24.96 9.24
N PRO A 8 41.14 24.96 8.01
CA PRO A 8 40.07 25.90 7.60
C PRO A 8 38.65 25.47 8.01
N ASN A 9 38.49 24.36 8.72
CA ASN A 9 37.18 23.82 9.08
C ASN A 9 36.83 24.19 10.53
N SER A 10 35.91 25.13 10.71
CA SER A 10 35.32 25.46 12.01
C SER A 10 33.88 24.97 12.08
N THR A 11 33.63 23.99 12.96
CA THR A 11 32.27 23.54 13.27
C THR A 11 31.74 24.38 14.43
N SER A 12 30.69 25.18 14.20
CA SER A 12 29.99 25.91 15.25
C SER A 12 28.59 25.34 15.38
N ALA A 13 28.32 24.68 16.52
CA ALA A 13 26.98 24.23 16.87
C ALA A 13 26.23 25.37 17.54
N ASN A 14 25.05 25.73 17.02
CA ASN A 14 24.14 26.65 17.70
C ASN A 14 23.23 25.87 18.66
N ASN A 15 22.77 26.51 19.74
CA ASN A 15 21.91 25.94 20.79
C ASN A 15 20.52 25.48 20.30
N ASN A 16 20.28 25.53 18.99
CA ASN A 16 19.02 25.31 18.31
C ASN A 16 19.00 23.96 17.57
N GLY A 17 20.07 23.14 17.69
CA GLY A 17 20.15 21.85 17.01
C GLY A 17 20.56 21.90 15.55
N THR A 18 21.04 23.05 15.06
CA THR A 18 21.56 23.23 13.70
C THR A 18 23.08 23.35 13.76
N ALA A 19 23.78 22.40 13.15
CA ALA A 19 25.22 22.47 12.95
C ALA A 19 25.48 23.18 11.61
N THR A 20 26.20 24.30 11.65
CA THR A 20 26.66 24.96 10.43
C THR A 20 28.08 24.52 10.13
N GLU A 21 28.25 23.74 9.07
CA GLU A 21 29.57 23.45 8.53
C GLU A 21 29.89 24.49 7.44
N THR A 22 31.01 25.20 7.62
CA THR A 22 31.50 26.15 6.63
C THR A 22 32.70 25.52 5.94
N ILE A 23 32.55 25.19 4.66
CA ILE A 23 33.66 24.72 3.83
C ILE A 23 34.20 25.93 3.06
N THR A 24 35.47 26.25 3.31
CA THR A 24 36.15 27.36 2.64
C THR A 24 37.08 26.79 1.57
N ALA A 25 36.74 27.01 0.29
CA ALA A 25 37.58 26.63 -0.85
C ALA A 25 37.96 27.90 -1.63
N GLY A 26 39.18 28.40 -1.40
CA GLY A 26 39.63 29.66 -1.99
C GLY A 26 38.82 30.85 -1.48
N ASN A 27 38.21 31.64 -2.37
CA ASN A 27 37.41 32.82 -2.03
C ASN A 27 35.91 32.53 -1.87
N LEU A 28 35.51 31.25 -1.88
CA LEU A 28 34.13 30.80 -1.73
C LEU A 28 33.94 30.13 -0.37
N THR A 29 33.04 30.70 0.43
CA THR A 29 32.57 30.12 1.70
C THR A 29 31.16 29.57 1.50
N VAL A 30 31.00 28.25 1.51
CA VAL A 30 29.70 27.60 1.45
C VAL A 30 29.27 27.23 2.87
N LYS A 31 28.13 27.76 3.32
CA LYS A 31 27.52 27.41 4.61
C LYS A 31 26.48 26.33 4.38
N ILE A 32 26.74 25.13 4.89
CA ILE A 32 25.81 24.01 4.86
C ILE A 32 25.12 23.97 6.22
N PHE A 33 23.79 24.04 6.21
CA PHE A 33 22.97 23.81 7.39
C PHE A 33 22.72 22.31 7.51
N VAL A 34 23.40 21.68 8.46
CA VAL A 34 23.20 20.27 8.81
C VAL A 34 22.34 20.27 10.07
N ASP A 35 21.10 19.77 9.97
CA ASP A 35 20.28 19.53 11.15
C ASP A 35 20.96 18.46 12.01
N ALA A 36 21.31 18.82 13.25
CA ALA A 36 22.00 17.95 14.19
C ALA A 36 21.03 17.06 15.00
N ASN A 37 19.71 17.24 14.84
CA ASN A 37 18.67 16.49 15.55
C ASN A 37 17.70 15.82 14.54
N PRO A 38 18.01 14.62 14.02
CA PRO A 38 17.12 13.88 13.10
C PRO A 38 15.73 13.61 13.70
N ASP A 39 15.62 13.53 15.03
CA ASP A 39 14.37 13.27 15.75
C ASP A 39 13.32 14.38 15.53
N GLN A 40 13.73 15.64 15.51
CA GLN A 40 12.82 16.78 15.32
C GLN A 40 12.31 16.85 13.87
N ALA A 41 13.19 16.58 12.90
CA ALA A 41 12.82 16.55 11.49
C ALA A 41 11.75 15.49 11.18
N VAL A 42 11.88 14.30 11.78
CA VAL A 42 10.88 13.22 11.64
C VAL A 42 9.56 13.63 12.28
N LEU A 43 9.58 14.18 13.50
CA LEU A 43 8.36 14.65 14.17
C LEU A 43 7.63 15.74 13.38
N ASP A 44 8.36 16.70 12.82
CA ASP A 44 7.77 17.79 12.04
C ASP A 44 7.19 17.28 10.73
N SER A 45 7.86 16.36 10.04
CA SER A 45 7.29 15.72 8.84
C SER A 45 6.00 14.96 9.16
N MET A 46 5.95 14.19 10.26
CA MET A 46 4.74 13.48 10.71
C MET A 46 3.58 14.44 10.97
N LYS A 47 3.83 15.58 11.63
CA LYS A 47 2.81 16.62 11.87
C LYS A 47 2.28 17.18 10.54
N ILE A 48 3.16 17.48 9.58
CA ILE A 48 2.76 18.01 8.28
C ILE A 48 1.90 17.00 7.51
N TYR A 49 2.31 15.73 7.44
CA TYR A 49 1.52 14.71 6.75
C TYR A 49 0.17 14.46 7.44
N TYR A 50 0.14 14.43 8.77
CA TYR A 50 -1.10 14.24 9.52
C TYR A 50 -2.07 15.41 9.33
N THR A 51 -1.58 16.65 9.36
CA THR A 51 -2.42 17.84 9.12
C THR A 51 -2.98 17.84 7.70
N PHE A 52 -2.18 17.54 6.69
CA PHE A 52 -2.66 17.39 5.31
C PHE A 52 -3.73 16.30 5.19
N PHE A 53 -3.52 15.15 5.84
CA PHE A 53 -4.49 14.06 5.88
C PHE A 53 -5.83 14.51 6.49
N VAL A 54 -5.82 15.19 7.63
CA VAL A 54 -7.04 15.67 8.28
C VAL A 54 -7.78 16.68 7.40
N VAL A 55 -7.06 17.63 6.78
CA VAL A 55 -7.66 18.61 5.87
C VAL A 55 -8.29 17.93 4.65
N ALA A 56 -7.56 17.02 4.01
CA ALA A 56 -8.08 16.25 2.88
C ALA A 56 -9.29 15.39 3.26
N PHE A 57 -9.26 14.78 4.45
CA PHE A 57 -10.35 13.95 4.96
C PHE A 57 -11.63 14.79 5.21
N VAL A 58 -11.49 15.96 5.83
CA VAL A 58 -12.62 16.87 6.05
C VAL A 58 -13.15 17.40 4.72
N LEU A 59 -12.27 17.76 3.78
CA LEU A 59 -12.66 18.20 2.45
C LEU A 59 -13.42 17.10 1.71
N PHE A 60 -12.94 15.86 1.78
CA PHE A 60 -13.61 14.70 1.21
C PHE A 60 -15.01 14.50 1.80
N ASP A 61 -15.16 14.57 3.12
CA ASP A 61 -16.46 14.42 3.79
C ASP A 61 -17.44 15.57 3.42
N VAL A 62 -16.95 16.80 3.25
CA VAL A 62 -17.77 17.92 2.76
C VAL A 62 -18.17 17.73 1.29
N VAL A 63 -17.24 17.33 0.44
CA VAL A 63 -17.46 17.10 -1.01
C VAL A 63 -18.44 15.95 -1.24
N GLN A 64 -18.27 14.83 -0.55
CA GLN A 64 -19.15 13.66 -0.65
C GLN A 64 -20.60 13.99 -0.26
N ARG A 65 -20.80 14.93 0.68
CA ARG A 65 -22.14 15.38 1.07
C ARG A 65 -22.77 16.34 0.08
N ARG A 66 -21.98 17.24 -0.52
CA ARG A 66 -22.48 18.22 -1.48
C ARG A 66 -22.74 17.60 -2.86
N LEU A 67 -21.93 16.62 -3.26
CA LEU A 67 -21.98 15.99 -4.59
C LEU A 67 -22.51 14.55 -4.55
N LYS A 68 -23.55 14.28 -3.75
CA LYS A 68 -24.21 12.95 -3.71
C LYS A 68 -24.60 12.44 -5.11
N SER A 69 -24.99 13.34 -6.01
CA SER A 69 -25.36 12.99 -7.39
C SER A 69 -24.22 12.40 -8.23
N HIS A 70 -22.98 12.87 -8.05
CA HIS A 70 -21.82 12.36 -8.80
C HIS A 70 -21.19 11.13 -8.12
N PHE A 71 -21.17 11.09 -6.78
CA PHE A 71 -20.61 9.96 -6.04
C PHE A 71 -21.56 8.74 -5.98
N ALA A 72 -22.85 8.95 -6.21
CA ALA A 72 -23.86 7.90 -6.21
C ALA A 72 -24.46 7.65 -7.61
N CYS A 73 -23.64 7.64 -8.67
CA CYS A 73 -24.12 7.32 -10.02
C CYS A 73 -24.85 5.96 -10.10
N ARG A 74 -24.48 4.99 -9.25
CA ARG A 74 -25.15 3.68 -9.12
C ARG A 74 -26.39 3.68 -8.21
N ALA A 75 -26.70 4.77 -7.52
CA ALA A 75 -27.97 4.93 -6.80
C ALA A 75 -29.09 5.48 -7.70
N VAL A 76 -28.75 5.99 -8.89
CA VAL A 76 -29.70 6.57 -9.85
C VAL A 76 -30.38 5.50 -10.71
N HIS A 77 -29.74 4.35 -10.92
CA HIS A 77 -30.33 3.21 -11.64
C HIS A 77 -30.96 2.23 -10.65
N ALA A 78 -32.30 2.11 -10.68
CA ALA A 78 -33.08 1.24 -9.80
C ALA A 78 -32.71 -0.25 -9.94
N ASP A 79 -32.20 -0.66 -11.10
CA ASP A 79 -31.78 -2.05 -11.34
C ASP A 79 -30.41 -2.41 -10.71
N THR A 80 -29.67 -1.42 -10.20
CA THR A 80 -28.33 -1.60 -9.58
C THR A 80 -28.27 -1.07 -8.14
N SER A 81 -29.42 -0.71 -7.55
CA SER A 81 -29.47 -0.05 -6.24
C SER A 81 -29.05 -1.00 -5.11
N CYS A 82 -27.89 -0.74 -4.51
CA CYS A 82 -27.50 -1.38 -3.26
C CYS A 82 -28.28 -0.76 -2.09
N PRO A 83 -28.85 -1.55 -1.15
CA PRO A 83 -29.49 -1.02 0.06
C PRO A 83 -28.54 -0.14 0.88
N THR A 84 -27.23 -0.41 0.81
CA THR A 84 -26.16 0.38 1.44
C THR A 84 -25.99 1.77 0.82
N ALA A 85 -26.37 2.00 -0.44
CA ALA A 85 -26.29 3.32 -1.06
C ALA A 85 -27.49 4.23 -0.71
N ALA A 86 -28.63 3.64 -0.32
CA ALA A 86 -29.87 4.36 -0.03
C ALA A 86 -29.90 5.04 1.35
N LYS A 87 -28.99 4.68 2.26
CA LYS A 87 -29.00 5.20 3.63
C LYS A 87 -28.31 6.55 3.69
N SER A 88 -29.03 7.59 4.12
CA SER A 88 -28.43 8.90 4.39
C SER A 88 -27.50 8.81 5.59
N TYR A 89 -26.20 8.87 5.34
CA TYR A 89 -25.18 8.84 6.38
C TYR A 89 -24.99 10.22 7.00
N GLY A 90 -25.01 10.29 8.34
CA GLY A 90 -24.57 11.46 9.09
C GLY A 90 -23.04 11.65 8.97
N ILE A 91 -22.48 12.59 9.75
CA ILE A 91 -21.02 12.78 9.82
C ILE A 91 -20.36 11.44 10.20
N PHE A 92 -19.41 10.97 9.40
CA PHE A 92 -18.75 9.65 9.53
C PHE A 92 -19.66 8.42 9.38
N GLY A 93 -20.95 8.57 9.07
CA GLY A 93 -21.89 7.44 9.01
C GLY A 93 -21.61 6.46 7.87
N TRP A 94 -20.83 6.86 6.86
CA TRP A 94 -20.44 6.01 5.74
C TRP A 94 -19.39 4.96 6.12
N ILE A 95 -18.56 5.22 7.13
CA ILE A 95 -17.50 4.31 7.59
C ILE A 95 -18.09 2.99 8.11
N PRO A 96 -19.03 2.98 9.08
CA PRO A 96 -19.62 1.72 9.55
C PRO A 96 -20.46 1.04 8.47
N ALA A 97 -20.98 1.78 7.49
CA ALA A 97 -21.68 1.17 6.36
C ALA A 97 -20.73 0.39 5.46
N VAL A 98 -19.57 0.96 5.12
CA VAL A 98 -18.52 0.29 4.34
C VAL A 98 -18.00 -0.94 5.07
N TRP A 99 -17.88 -0.90 6.40
CA TRP A 99 -17.44 -2.05 7.20
C TRP A 99 -18.49 -3.15 7.34
N ARG A 100 -19.78 -2.80 7.26
CA ARG A 100 -20.89 -3.77 7.35
C ARG A 100 -21.25 -4.43 6.01
N THR A 101 -20.80 -3.87 4.89
CA THR A 101 -21.05 -4.43 3.57
C THR A 101 -20.49 -5.85 3.47
N THR A 102 -21.36 -6.81 3.14
CA THR A 102 -20.95 -8.20 2.99
C THR A 102 -20.23 -8.43 1.68
N ASP A 103 -19.36 -9.45 1.65
CA ASP A 103 -18.62 -9.80 0.44
C ASP A 103 -19.54 -10.34 -0.66
N ASP A 104 -20.66 -10.97 -0.31
CA ASP A 104 -21.61 -11.50 -1.28
C ASP A 104 -22.41 -10.37 -1.98
N ASP A 105 -22.78 -9.32 -1.23
CA ASP A 105 -23.37 -8.10 -1.82
C ASP A 105 -22.38 -7.40 -2.77
N LEU A 106 -21.10 -7.39 -2.39
CA LEU A 106 -20.02 -6.82 -3.20
C LEU A 106 -19.85 -7.55 -4.54
N VAL A 107 -19.92 -8.87 -4.56
CA VAL A 107 -19.81 -9.65 -5.80
C VAL A 107 -21.00 -9.39 -6.73
N THR A 108 -22.22 -9.41 -6.20
CA THR A 108 -23.44 -9.21 -6.99
C THR A 108 -23.48 -7.84 -7.63
N HIS A 109 -23.07 -6.80 -6.88
CA HIS A 109 -23.21 -5.43 -7.36
C HIS A 109 -21.96 -4.89 -8.05
N CYS A 110 -20.76 -5.16 -7.55
CA CYS A 110 -19.51 -4.61 -8.08
C CYS A 110 -18.71 -5.59 -8.96
N GLY A 111 -19.12 -6.86 -9.00
CA GLY A 111 -18.44 -7.91 -9.75
C GLY A 111 -17.27 -8.54 -8.97
N LEU A 112 -16.74 -9.63 -9.55
CA LEU A 112 -15.65 -10.42 -8.94
C LEU A 112 -14.33 -9.63 -8.88
N ASP A 113 -14.04 -8.79 -9.89
CA ASP A 113 -12.79 -8.03 -9.96
C ASP A 113 -12.67 -6.99 -8.84
N ALA A 114 -13.74 -6.23 -8.60
CA ALA A 114 -13.79 -5.27 -7.50
C ALA A 114 -13.66 -5.95 -6.12
N LEU A 115 -14.27 -7.13 -5.95
CA LEU A 115 -14.08 -7.93 -4.74
C LEU A 115 -12.60 -8.32 -4.57
N CYS A 116 -11.95 -8.77 -5.64
CA CYS A 116 -10.53 -9.15 -5.64
C CYS A 116 -9.65 -7.98 -5.20
N PHE A 117 -9.88 -6.78 -5.75
CA PHE A 117 -9.15 -5.58 -5.37
C PHE A 117 -9.32 -5.23 -3.88
N LEU A 118 -10.56 -5.26 -3.37
CA LEU A 118 -10.82 -4.98 -1.95
C LEU A 118 -10.20 -6.02 -1.01
N ARG A 119 -10.22 -7.30 -1.42
CA ARG A 119 -9.58 -8.38 -0.67
C ARG A 119 -8.06 -8.24 -0.66
N LEU A 120 -7.44 -7.83 -1.78
CA LEU A 120 -6.02 -7.51 -1.84
C LEU A 120 -5.65 -6.39 -0.85
N LEU A 121 -6.47 -5.33 -0.78
CA LEU A 121 -6.26 -4.25 0.19
C LEU A 121 -6.40 -4.72 1.64
N ARG A 122 -7.40 -5.57 1.94
CA ARG A 122 -7.59 -6.16 3.28
C ARG A 122 -6.42 -7.08 3.66
N LEU A 123 -5.92 -7.88 2.72
CA LEU A 123 -4.75 -8.73 2.89
C LEU A 123 -3.51 -7.88 3.19
N GLY A 124 -3.26 -6.83 2.40
CA GLY A 124 -2.17 -5.88 2.63
C GLY A 124 -2.24 -5.27 4.03
N ARG A 125 -3.42 -4.80 4.45
CA ARG A 125 -3.65 -4.29 5.82
C ARG A 125 -3.31 -5.32 6.89
N ASN A 126 -3.74 -6.58 6.73
CA ASN A 126 -3.47 -7.64 7.70
C ASN A 126 -1.99 -8.00 7.77
N ILE A 127 -1.30 -8.00 6.63
CA ILE A 127 0.16 -8.20 6.55
C ILE A 127 0.88 -7.06 7.29
N SER A 128 0.52 -5.80 7.03
CA SER A 128 1.11 -4.64 7.70
C SER A 128 0.83 -4.65 9.21
N MET A 129 -0.37 -5.03 9.65
CA MET A 129 -0.65 -5.16 11.09
C MET A 129 0.20 -6.25 11.74
N GLY A 130 0.38 -7.39 11.07
CA GLY A 130 1.25 -8.47 11.55
C GLY A 130 2.72 -8.03 11.62
N SER A 131 3.22 -7.35 10.59
CA SER A 131 4.59 -6.83 10.59
C SER A 131 4.78 -5.76 11.68
N MET A 132 3.82 -4.86 11.87
CA MET A 132 3.84 -3.88 12.96
C MET A 132 3.87 -4.56 14.33
N ALA A 133 3.06 -5.59 14.56
CA ALA A 133 3.07 -6.33 15.83
C ALA A 133 4.44 -6.96 16.11
N ILE A 134 5.07 -7.58 15.10
CA ILE A 134 6.40 -8.16 15.24
C ILE A 134 7.46 -7.06 15.47
N SER A 135 7.37 -5.93 14.75
CA SER A 135 8.23 -4.77 14.99
C SER A 135 8.08 -4.21 16.40
N CYS A 136 6.86 -4.10 16.94
CA CYS A 136 6.62 -3.65 18.31
C CYS A 136 7.29 -4.55 19.36
N VAL A 137 7.35 -5.87 19.12
CA VAL A 137 8.07 -6.82 19.98
C VAL A 137 9.60 -6.67 19.84
N LEU A 138 10.09 -6.27 18.66
CA LEU A 138 11.52 -6.14 18.39
C LEU A 138 12.14 -4.87 19.01
N ILE A 139 11.37 -3.79 19.14
CA ILE A 139 11.80 -2.52 19.75
C ILE A 139 12.39 -2.70 21.17
N PRO A 140 11.71 -3.34 22.15
CA PRO A 140 12.28 -3.54 23.48
C PRO A 140 13.49 -4.51 23.48
N VAL A 141 13.53 -5.47 22.55
CA VAL A 141 14.68 -6.38 22.38
C VAL A 141 15.92 -5.61 21.94
N TYR A 142 15.76 -4.59 21.10
CA TYR A 142 16.82 -3.68 20.68
C TYR A 142 17.18 -2.65 21.76
N ALA A 143 16.19 -2.09 22.45
CA ALA A 143 16.42 -1.10 23.49
C ALA A 143 17.18 -1.63 24.72
N THR A 144 17.10 -2.94 25.00
CA THR A 144 17.82 -3.61 26.10
C THR A 144 19.23 -4.07 25.73
N ALA A 145 19.67 -3.85 24.48
CA ALA A 145 21.01 -4.20 24.00
C ALA A 145 22.04 -3.06 24.16
N LEU A 146 21.66 -1.90 24.72
CA LEU A 146 22.59 -0.81 24.97
C LEU A 146 23.55 -1.18 26.12
N ASN A 147 24.85 -1.12 25.82
CA ASN A 147 25.86 -1.03 26.86
C ASN A 147 25.78 0.37 27.52
N PRO A 148 25.89 0.49 28.85
CA PRO A 148 25.89 1.78 29.55
C PRO A 148 27.14 2.65 29.30
N LEU A 149 27.93 2.36 28.25
CA LEU A 149 29.21 3.02 27.97
C LEU A 149 29.11 4.16 26.95
N THR A 150 27.92 4.44 26.40
CA THR A 150 27.72 5.54 25.45
C THR A 150 26.57 6.42 25.95
N ASP A 151 26.85 7.06 27.08
CA ASP A 151 25.95 8.03 27.70
C ASP A 151 25.90 9.34 26.89
N GLU A 152 24.75 10.03 27.01
CA GLU A 152 24.51 11.47 26.82
C GLU A 152 23.94 12.06 25.51
N SER A 153 23.74 11.37 24.38
CA SER A 153 23.02 12.03 23.25
C SER A 153 22.45 11.14 22.13
N THR A 154 22.16 9.86 22.38
CA THR A 154 21.66 9.01 21.27
C THR A 154 20.16 9.17 21.08
N ASP A 155 19.80 9.92 20.02
CA ASP A 155 18.49 10.00 19.39
C ASP A 155 17.72 8.65 19.45
N TRP A 156 16.42 8.72 19.76
CA TRP A 156 15.60 7.50 19.96
C TRP A 156 15.50 6.67 18.68
N ILE A 157 15.59 7.33 17.51
CA ILE A 157 15.61 6.69 16.20
C ILE A 157 16.89 5.88 16.01
N THR A 158 18.03 6.45 16.39
CA THR A 158 19.34 5.78 16.32
C THR A 158 19.41 4.60 17.28
N ARG A 159 18.71 4.68 18.41
CA ARG A 159 18.54 3.58 19.38
C ARG A 159 17.65 2.44 18.86
N MET A 160 16.74 2.72 17.93
CA MET A 160 15.88 1.70 17.30
C MET A 160 16.49 1.10 16.03
N ALA A 161 17.53 1.70 15.49
CA ALA A 161 18.20 1.24 14.27
C ALA A 161 19.13 0.04 14.55
N MET A 162 19.03 -0.98 13.70
CA MET A 162 19.92 -2.15 13.68
C MET A 162 21.42 -1.76 13.56
N ALA A 163 21.71 -0.56 13.04
CA ALA A 163 23.05 -0.03 12.86
C ALA A 163 23.84 0.17 14.17
N ASN A 164 23.17 0.27 15.32
CA ASN A 164 23.83 0.44 16.63
C ASN A 164 24.17 -0.91 17.31
N MET A 165 23.87 -2.05 16.67
CA MET A 165 24.22 -3.36 17.22
C MET A 165 25.69 -3.68 16.99
N ASN A 166 26.46 -3.78 18.07
CA ASN A 166 27.83 -4.27 18.00
C ASN A 166 27.83 -5.80 17.75
N VAL A 167 28.12 -6.17 16.50
CA VAL A 167 28.20 -7.56 16.00
C VAL A 167 29.16 -8.44 16.83
N ALA A 168 30.14 -7.82 17.52
CA ALA A 168 31.14 -8.55 18.27
C ALA A 168 30.72 -8.99 19.69
N LEU A 169 29.70 -8.37 20.30
CA LEU A 169 29.36 -8.64 21.71
C LEU A 169 28.22 -9.66 21.91
N ASP A 170 27.24 -9.79 21.00
CA ASP A 170 26.05 -10.63 21.23
C ASP A 170 25.60 -11.45 20.00
N PRO A 171 26.23 -12.61 19.71
CA PRO A 171 25.85 -13.48 18.58
C PRO A 171 24.41 -14.02 18.68
N ASN A 172 23.87 -14.21 19.89
CA ASN A 172 22.50 -14.71 20.09
C ASN A 172 21.41 -13.71 19.68
N ARG A 173 21.72 -12.40 19.60
CA ARG A 173 20.75 -11.35 19.25
C ARG A 173 20.60 -11.14 17.74
N LEU A 174 21.64 -11.44 16.96
CA LEU A 174 21.55 -11.49 15.49
C LEU A 174 20.51 -12.54 15.02
N TRP A 175 20.41 -13.64 15.77
CA TRP A 175 19.38 -14.66 15.54
C TRP A 175 17.97 -14.13 15.81
N ALA A 176 17.77 -13.15 16.70
CA ALA A 176 16.45 -12.58 16.97
C ALA A 176 15.92 -11.78 15.76
N SER A 177 16.76 -10.98 15.10
CA SER A 177 16.39 -10.30 13.84
C SER A 177 16.14 -11.29 12.70
N ALA A 178 16.96 -12.33 12.58
CA ALA A 178 16.78 -13.37 11.57
C ALA A 178 15.46 -14.13 11.81
N ALA A 179 15.19 -14.53 13.05
CA ALA A 179 13.95 -15.19 13.44
C ALA A 179 12.72 -14.29 13.21
N ALA A 180 12.80 -12.99 13.50
CA ALA A 180 11.74 -12.04 13.21
C ALA A 180 11.47 -11.94 11.70
N GLY A 181 12.51 -11.91 10.86
CA GLY A 181 12.36 -11.93 9.40
C GLY A 181 11.70 -13.21 8.88
N VAL A 182 12.09 -14.37 9.40
CA VAL A 182 11.46 -15.67 9.09
C VAL A 182 10.01 -15.69 9.57
N ALA A 183 9.71 -15.17 10.77
CA ALA A 183 8.37 -15.10 11.32
C ALA A 183 7.44 -14.21 10.47
N ILE A 184 7.91 -13.03 10.05
CA ILE A 184 7.16 -12.15 9.14
C ILE A 184 6.90 -12.87 7.82
N THR A 185 7.91 -13.51 7.23
CA THR A 185 7.79 -14.23 5.96
C THR A 185 6.82 -15.40 6.06
N PHE A 186 6.85 -16.16 7.16
CA PHE A 186 5.90 -17.24 7.41
C PHE A 186 4.49 -16.71 7.59
N TRP A 187 4.33 -15.61 8.34
CA TRP A 187 3.05 -14.95 8.54
C TRP A 187 2.44 -14.44 7.23
N THR A 188 3.24 -13.78 6.39
CA THR A 188 2.77 -13.29 5.09
C THR A 188 2.39 -14.45 4.17
N MET A 189 3.20 -15.51 4.11
CA MET A 189 2.91 -16.71 3.33
C MET A 189 1.61 -17.39 3.81
N PHE A 190 1.43 -17.52 5.12
CA PHE A 190 0.23 -18.12 5.72
C PHE A 190 -1.04 -17.35 5.31
N LEU A 191 -1.05 -16.02 5.49
CA LEU A 191 -2.18 -15.18 5.10
C LEU A 191 -2.46 -15.23 3.59
N LEU A 192 -1.40 -15.24 2.77
CA LEU A 192 -1.51 -15.32 1.32
C LEU A 192 -2.12 -16.64 0.86
N LEU A 193 -1.68 -17.77 1.43
CA LEU A 193 -2.22 -19.09 1.11
C LEU A 193 -3.70 -19.22 1.52
N GLN A 194 -4.08 -18.66 2.68
CA GLN A 194 -5.47 -18.66 3.11
C GLN A 194 -6.35 -17.88 2.13
N GLU A 195 -5.91 -16.69 1.72
CA GLU A 195 -6.68 -15.84 0.79
C GLU A 195 -6.72 -16.46 -0.62
N TRP A 196 -5.62 -17.06 -1.07
CA TRP A 196 -5.56 -17.72 -2.38
C TRP A 196 -6.55 -18.87 -2.51
N LYS A 197 -6.70 -19.70 -1.47
CA LYS A 197 -7.70 -20.79 -1.46
C LYS A 197 -9.11 -20.25 -1.61
N VAL A 198 -9.46 -19.18 -0.89
CA VAL A 198 -10.77 -18.55 -0.98
C VAL A 198 -11.01 -17.96 -2.37
N TYR A 199 -10.00 -17.28 -2.92
CA TYR A 199 -10.06 -16.71 -4.27
C TYR A 199 -10.29 -17.78 -5.33
N LEU A 200 -9.57 -18.90 -5.27
CA LEU A 200 -9.73 -20.01 -6.23
C LEU A 200 -11.17 -20.53 -6.23
N VAL A 201 -11.75 -20.82 -5.06
CA VAL A 201 -13.13 -21.31 -4.95
C VAL A 201 -14.12 -20.33 -5.55
N ARG A 202 -13.97 -19.03 -5.24
CA ARG A 202 -14.86 -17.97 -5.77
C ARG A 202 -14.70 -17.79 -7.28
N ARG A 203 -13.47 -17.88 -7.80
CA ARG A 203 -13.19 -17.85 -9.24
C ARG A 203 -13.82 -19.04 -9.96
N HIS A 204 -13.68 -20.26 -9.44
CA HIS A 204 -14.32 -21.44 -10.02
C HIS A 204 -15.85 -21.31 -9.99
N ALA A 205 -16.42 -20.82 -8.89
CA ALA A 205 -17.86 -20.58 -8.80
C ALA A 205 -18.34 -19.53 -9.83
N PHE A 206 -17.55 -18.49 -10.08
CA PHE A 206 -17.85 -17.47 -11.09
C PHE A 206 -17.73 -18.01 -12.52
N LEU A 207 -16.67 -18.77 -12.83
CA LEU A 207 -16.51 -19.41 -14.14
C LEU A 207 -17.55 -20.53 -14.39
N GLY A 208 -18.14 -21.08 -13.34
CA GLY A 208 -19.26 -22.02 -13.48
C GLY A 208 -20.59 -21.37 -13.88
N GLN A 209 -20.68 -20.04 -13.90
CA GLN A 209 -21.92 -19.34 -14.24
C GLN A 209 -22.10 -19.29 -15.76
N ASN A 210 -23.24 -19.78 -16.26
CA ASN A 210 -23.62 -19.72 -17.67
C ASN A 210 -23.81 -18.27 -18.13
N THR A 211 -22.72 -17.65 -18.56
CA THR A 211 -22.69 -16.27 -19.03
C THR A 211 -22.57 -16.27 -20.56
N LEU A 212 -23.21 -15.30 -21.23
CA LEU A 212 -23.13 -15.14 -22.69
C LEU A 212 -21.68 -15.09 -23.20
N GLN A 213 -20.79 -14.47 -22.42
CA GLN A 213 -19.35 -14.38 -22.72
C GLN A 213 -18.65 -15.74 -22.87
N GLN A 214 -19.18 -16.81 -22.29
CA GLN A 214 -18.61 -18.16 -22.42
C GLN A 214 -18.96 -18.84 -23.74
N HIS A 215 -19.98 -18.32 -24.43
CA HIS A 215 -20.49 -18.83 -25.71
C HIS A 215 -20.04 -17.98 -26.90
N THR A 216 -19.24 -16.93 -26.65
CA THR A 216 -18.69 -16.05 -27.69
C THR A 216 -17.22 -16.34 -27.88
N VAL A 217 -16.83 -16.72 -29.10
CA VAL A 217 -15.43 -16.90 -29.49
C VAL A 217 -15.04 -15.76 -30.41
N VAL A 218 -13.97 -15.04 -30.07
CA VAL A 218 -13.37 -14.05 -30.95
C VAL A 218 -12.34 -14.75 -31.82
N VAL A 219 -12.57 -14.75 -33.13
CA VAL A 219 -11.62 -15.28 -34.11
C VAL A 219 -10.84 -14.11 -34.69
N ASN A 220 -9.53 -14.08 -34.45
CA ASN A 220 -8.63 -13.09 -35.02
C ASN A 220 -7.92 -13.66 -36.26
N ASP A 221 -7.42 -12.79 -37.12
CA ASP A 221 -6.60 -13.12 -38.30
C ASP A 221 -7.31 -13.98 -39.36
N LEU A 222 -8.52 -13.59 -39.75
CA LEU A 222 -9.17 -14.19 -40.91
C LEU A 222 -8.45 -13.75 -42.21
N PRO A 223 -8.16 -14.69 -43.13
CA PRO A 223 -7.60 -14.33 -44.43
C PRO A 223 -8.61 -13.49 -45.22
N ALA A 224 -8.12 -12.56 -46.05
CA ALA A 224 -8.94 -11.52 -46.68
C ALA A 224 -10.11 -12.05 -47.53
N ASN A 225 -10.04 -13.30 -47.99
CA ASN A 225 -11.09 -14.01 -48.74
C ASN A 225 -12.25 -14.53 -47.87
N LEU A 226 -12.11 -14.55 -46.54
CA LEU A 226 -13.14 -14.99 -45.58
C LEU A 226 -13.65 -13.83 -44.70
N CYS A 227 -13.26 -12.59 -45.01
CA CYS A 227 -13.58 -11.41 -44.20
C CYS A 227 -15.01 -10.89 -44.43
N THR A 228 -15.72 -11.40 -45.44
CA THR A 228 -17.14 -11.08 -45.68
C THR A 228 -18.06 -11.93 -44.80
N PRO A 229 -19.07 -11.33 -44.13
CA PRO A 229 -19.90 -12.01 -43.13
C PRO A 229 -20.64 -13.24 -43.70
N ASP A 230 -21.19 -13.14 -44.92
CA ASP A 230 -21.96 -14.24 -45.54
C ASP A 230 -21.10 -15.48 -45.86
N LEU A 231 -19.84 -15.27 -46.26
CA LEU A 231 -18.91 -16.38 -46.53
C LEU A 231 -18.42 -17.02 -45.23
N LEU A 232 -18.17 -16.21 -44.20
CA LEU A 232 -17.78 -16.68 -42.89
C LEU A 232 -18.88 -17.54 -42.25
N ASP A 233 -20.14 -17.11 -42.38
CA ASP A 233 -21.31 -17.84 -41.90
C ASP A 233 -21.46 -19.19 -42.59
N THR A 234 -21.38 -19.21 -43.91
CA THR A 234 -21.44 -20.46 -44.70
C THR A 234 -20.31 -21.41 -44.32
N TYR A 235 -19.08 -20.89 -44.15
CA TYR A 235 -17.92 -21.69 -43.78
C TYR A 235 -18.02 -22.26 -42.36
N LEU A 236 -18.41 -21.45 -41.38
CA LEU A 236 -18.58 -21.88 -39.99
C LEU A 236 -19.73 -22.87 -39.83
N HIS A 237 -20.85 -22.69 -40.53
CA HIS A 237 -21.95 -23.66 -40.52
C HIS A 237 -21.58 -24.98 -41.21
N ALA A 238 -20.72 -24.94 -42.24
CA ALA A 238 -20.19 -26.15 -42.85
C ALA A 238 -19.23 -26.91 -41.92
N LEU A 239 -18.45 -26.20 -41.09
CA LEU A 239 -17.46 -26.80 -40.19
C LEU A 239 -18.07 -27.26 -38.84
N PHE A 240 -19.02 -26.49 -38.29
CA PHE A 240 -19.66 -26.71 -37.00
C PHE A 240 -21.20 -26.68 -37.11
N PRO A 241 -21.82 -27.74 -37.66
CA PRO A 241 -23.26 -27.81 -37.81
C PRO A 241 -23.97 -27.72 -36.45
N HIS A 242 -25.01 -26.87 -36.36
CA HIS A 242 -25.86 -26.63 -35.18
C HIS A 242 -25.20 -26.05 -33.93
N GLN A 243 -23.94 -25.59 -33.99
CA GLN A 243 -23.24 -25.00 -32.82
C GLN A 243 -23.07 -23.47 -32.91
N VAL A 244 -23.36 -22.89 -34.07
CA VAL A 244 -23.24 -21.46 -34.34
C VAL A 244 -24.62 -20.80 -34.22
N GLN A 245 -24.74 -19.82 -33.32
CA GLN A 245 -26.02 -19.14 -33.05
C GLN A 245 -26.14 -17.77 -33.72
N ALA A 246 -25.07 -16.97 -33.73
CA ALA A 246 -24.99 -15.68 -34.41
C ALA A 246 -23.53 -15.29 -34.66
N ILE A 247 -23.28 -14.59 -35.75
CA ILE A 247 -21.97 -14.04 -36.12
C ILE A 247 -22.12 -12.52 -36.27
N HIS A 248 -21.19 -11.77 -35.69
CA HIS A 248 -21.17 -10.31 -35.67
C HIS A 248 -19.79 -9.78 -36.06
#